data_AF-A0A7W1V1V0-F1
#
_entry.id   AF-A0A7W1V1V0-F1
#
_cell.length_a   1.000
_cell.length_b   1.000
_cell.length_c   1.000
_cell.angle_alpha   90.00
_cell.angle_beta   90.00
_cell.angle_gamma   90.00
#
_symmetry.space_group_name_H-M   'P 1'
#
loop_
_entity.id
_entity.type
_entity.pdbx_description
1 polymer ?
#
loop_
_entity_poly.entity_id
_entity_poly.type
_entity_poly.pdbx_seq_one_letter_code
_entity_poly.pdbx_strand_id
1 'polypeptide(L)'
;MKIKIVTFSLLLASSSLFAQWQLTGNTLLGTEYLGTNNNQPLRLYTNLTERMTITSTGLVGIGTTNPIHKLDINDGNINLVTSTRGYMINKRFVLWHNGNASNIYLGDNAGNATSTGSFNTFLGNKAGVINTTGYQNTFTI
;
A
#
# COMPACT_ATOMS: atom_id res chain seq x y z
N MET A 1 6.10 5.17 -74.58
CA MET A 1 5.17 4.55 -73.60
C MET A 1 5.79 4.72 -72.21
N LYS A 2 5.27 5.64 -71.38
CA LYS A 2 5.79 5.89 -70.02
C LYS A 2 4.99 5.05 -69.03
N ILE A 3 5.62 4.05 -68.41
CA ILE A 3 5.02 3.26 -67.33
C ILE A 3 5.17 4.07 -66.04
N LYS A 4 4.06 4.55 -65.48
CA LYS A 4 4.01 5.09 -64.11
C LYS A 4 3.85 3.90 -63.16
N ILE A 5 4.90 3.57 -62.43
CA ILE A 5 4.78 2.73 -61.23
C ILE A 5 4.18 3.62 -60.14
N VAL A 6 2.93 3.37 -59.77
CA VAL A 6 2.33 3.92 -58.56
C VAL A 6 2.67 2.95 -57.43
N THR A 7 3.62 3.31 -56.57
CA THR A 7 3.85 2.57 -55.34
C THR A 7 2.78 2.96 -54.32
N PHE A 8 1.88 2.02 -54.04
CA PHE A 8 1.01 2.10 -52.86
C PHE A 8 1.68 1.26 -51.77
N SER A 9 2.34 1.90 -50.80
CA SER A 9 2.68 1.24 -49.54
C SER A 9 2.00 2.00 -48.42
N LEU A 10 0.79 1.54 -48.11
CA LEU A 10 0.16 1.77 -46.82
C LEU A 10 0.98 0.98 -45.80
N LEU A 11 1.96 1.62 -45.16
CA LEU A 11 2.55 1.04 -43.95
C LEU A 11 1.51 1.23 -42.85
N LEU A 12 0.63 0.23 -42.70
CA LEU A 12 -0.15 0.05 -41.48
C LEU A 12 0.87 0.11 -40.33
N ALA A 13 0.77 1.13 -39.48
CA ALA A 13 1.41 1.07 -38.18
C ALA A 13 0.95 -0.25 -37.58
N SER A 14 1.87 -1.21 -37.44
CA SER A 14 1.58 -2.47 -36.79
C SER A 14 1.17 -2.12 -35.37
N SER A 15 -0.14 -2.08 -35.11
CA SER A 15 -0.64 -2.15 -33.75
C SER A 15 -0.08 -3.45 -33.19
N SER A 16 0.90 -3.33 -32.31
CA SER A 16 1.58 -4.48 -31.73
C SER A 16 0.54 -5.48 -31.21
N LEU A 17 0.65 -6.74 -31.60
CA LEU A 17 -0.23 -7.88 -31.28
C LEU A 17 -0.31 -8.24 -29.78
N PHE A 18 0.15 -7.36 -28.90
CA PHE A 18 0.08 -7.52 -27.45
C PHE A 18 -0.72 -6.36 -26.90
N ALA A 19 -1.74 -6.67 -26.11
CA ALA A 19 -2.45 -5.68 -25.31
C ALA A 19 -1.42 -5.04 -24.35
N GLN A 20 -0.85 -3.93 -24.77
CA GLN A 20 0.09 -3.15 -23.97
C GLN A 20 -0.69 -2.41 -22.88
N TRP A 21 -0.06 -2.21 -21.73
CA TRP A 21 -0.58 -1.25 -20.76
C TRP A 21 -0.54 0.18 -21.33
N GLN A 22 -1.71 0.80 -21.46
CA GLN A 22 -1.84 2.16 -21.97
C GLN A 22 -1.37 3.19 -20.92
N LEU A 23 -0.74 4.29 -21.36
CA LEU A 23 -0.25 5.37 -20.47
C LEU A 23 -1.38 6.11 -19.74
N THR A 24 -2.58 6.08 -20.30
CA THR A 24 -3.80 6.65 -19.70
C THR A 24 -4.57 5.62 -18.86
N GLY A 25 -4.02 4.42 -18.67
CA GLY A 25 -4.68 3.28 -18.04
C GLY A 25 -5.54 2.47 -19.00
N ASN A 26 -5.82 1.23 -18.59
CA ASN A 26 -6.70 0.28 -19.29
C ASN A 26 -8.02 0.15 -18.53
N THR A 27 -9.14 -0.03 -19.26
CA THR A 27 -10.40 -0.50 -18.65
C THR A 27 -10.33 -2.03 -18.50
N LEU A 28 -10.57 -2.55 -17.30
CA LEU A 28 -10.53 -3.99 -17.01
C LEU A 28 -11.95 -4.58 -16.98
N LEU A 29 -12.14 -5.80 -17.49
CA LEU A 29 -13.43 -6.51 -17.53
C LEU A 29 -13.50 -7.66 -16.52
N GLY A 30 -12.41 -7.95 -15.81
CA GLY A 30 -12.39 -8.77 -14.59
C GLY A 30 -11.39 -9.94 -14.59
N THR A 31 -10.75 -10.24 -15.72
CA THR A 31 -9.75 -11.33 -15.83
C THR A 31 -8.34 -10.82 -16.17
N GLU A 32 -8.23 -9.55 -16.55
CA GLU A 32 -6.96 -8.90 -16.90
C GLU A 32 -6.17 -8.53 -15.64
N TYR A 33 -4.84 -8.57 -15.74
CA TYR A 33 -3.94 -8.17 -14.65
C TYR A 33 -2.73 -7.40 -15.19
N LEU A 34 -2.17 -6.54 -14.34
CA LEU A 34 -0.84 -5.98 -14.52
C LEU A 34 0.18 -6.91 -13.85
N GLY A 35 1.06 -7.52 -14.63
CA GLY A 35 2.02 -8.47 -14.06
C GLY A 35 2.89 -9.19 -15.09
N THR A 36 3.65 -10.15 -14.57
CA THR A 36 4.49 -11.08 -15.31
C THR A 36 3.84 -12.48 -15.30
N ASN A 37 4.07 -13.28 -16.34
CA ASN A 37 3.60 -14.67 -16.44
C ASN A 37 4.75 -15.69 -16.40
N ASN A 38 5.94 -15.25 -16.02
CA ASN A 38 7.16 -16.05 -15.90
C ASN A 38 7.84 -15.76 -14.55
N ASN A 39 8.97 -16.40 -14.29
CA ASN A 39 9.72 -16.25 -13.03
C ASN A 39 10.51 -14.92 -12.96
N GLN A 40 9.82 -13.80 -13.18
CA GLN A 40 10.38 -12.45 -13.13
C GLN A 40 9.54 -11.58 -12.19
N PRO A 41 10.16 -10.62 -11.47
CA PRO A 41 9.43 -9.71 -10.60
C PRO A 41 8.57 -8.71 -11.39
N LEU A 42 7.46 -8.28 -10.81
CA LEU A 42 6.78 -7.06 -11.23
C LEU A 42 7.46 -5.86 -10.57
N ARG A 43 7.92 -4.89 -11.36
CA ARG A 43 8.70 -3.74 -10.88
C ARG A 43 8.04 -2.43 -11.26
N LEU A 44 7.97 -1.50 -10.32
CA LEU A 44 7.47 -0.14 -10.54
C LEU A 44 8.62 0.85 -10.37
N TYR A 45 8.87 1.64 -11.40
CA TYR A 45 9.99 2.59 -11.46
C TYR A 45 9.51 4.05 -11.47
N THR A 46 10.25 4.91 -10.80
CA THR A 46 10.22 6.36 -11.04
C THR A 46 11.64 6.89 -11.08
N ASN A 47 11.93 7.80 -12.01
CA ASN A 47 13.29 8.36 -12.18
C ASN A 47 14.38 7.27 -12.26
N LEU A 48 14.14 6.23 -13.08
CA LEU A 48 15.04 5.08 -13.27
C LEU A 48 15.37 4.28 -11.98
N THR A 49 14.65 4.51 -10.89
CA THR A 49 14.83 3.81 -9.61
C THR A 49 13.63 2.93 -9.32
N GLU A 50 13.85 1.68 -8.94
CA GLU A 50 12.80 0.76 -8.52
C GLU A 50 12.22 1.21 -7.19
N ARG A 51 10.94 1.59 -7.19
CA ARG A 51 10.23 2.08 -6.00
C ARG A 51 9.47 0.99 -5.29
N MET A 52 8.93 0.04 -6.04
CA MET A 52 8.21 -1.11 -5.53
C MET A 52 8.50 -2.34 -6.38
N THR A 53 8.66 -3.47 -5.71
CA THR A 53 8.84 -4.78 -6.33
C THR A 53 7.84 -5.77 -5.77
N ILE A 54 7.35 -6.67 -6.62
CA ILE A 54 6.76 -7.93 -6.20
C ILE A 54 7.65 -9.02 -6.81
N THR A 55 8.40 -9.74 -5.96
CA THR A 55 9.29 -10.81 -6.41
C THR A 55 8.48 -11.92 -7.09
N SER A 56 9.13 -12.75 -7.91
CA SER A 56 8.47 -13.91 -8.51
C SER A 56 8.01 -14.95 -7.47
N THR A 57 8.51 -14.87 -6.24
CA THR A 57 8.07 -15.67 -5.08
C THR A 57 6.95 -15.02 -4.25
N GLY A 58 6.50 -13.82 -4.66
CA GLY A 58 5.38 -13.10 -4.05
C GLY A 58 5.73 -12.36 -2.76
N LEU A 59 6.97 -11.87 -2.62
CA LEU A 59 7.36 -10.93 -1.57
C LEU A 59 7.24 -9.50 -2.10
N VAL A 60 6.72 -8.58 -1.29
CA VAL A 60 6.54 -7.18 -1.66
C VAL A 60 7.64 -6.34 -1.02
N GLY A 61 8.38 -5.58 -1.84
CA GLY A 61 9.35 -4.59 -1.37
C GLY A 61 8.93 -3.18 -1.75
N ILE A 62 9.03 -2.23 -0.82
CA ILE A 62 8.92 -0.78 -1.08
C ILE A 62 10.27 -0.15 -0.72
N GLY A 63 10.93 0.47 -1.69
CA GLY A 63 12.30 1.00 -1.50
C GLY A 63 13.40 -0.08 -1.42
N THR A 64 13.07 -1.35 -1.69
CA THR A 64 14.04 -2.47 -1.75
C THR A 64 13.67 -3.44 -2.87
N THR A 65 14.69 -4.04 -3.48
CA THR A 65 14.55 -5.08 -4.51
C THR A 65 14.71 -6.50 -3.95
N ASN A 66 15.19 -6.63 -2.70
CA ASN A 66 15.44 -7.91 -2.03
C ASN A 66 14.67 -7.99 -0.70
N PRO A 67 13.32 -7.98 -0.72
CA PRO A 67 12.54 -8.25 0.48
C PRO A 67 12.82 -9.67 1.01
N ILE A 68 12.95 -9.82 2.33
CA ILE A 68 13.11 -11.07 3.07
C ILE A 68 11.83 -11.47 3.84
N HIS A 69 10.89 -10.54 4.02
CA HIS A 69 9.54 -10.83 4.53
C HIS A 69 8.47 -10.61 3.46
N LYS A 70 7.22 -11.01 3.76
CA LYS A 70 6.08 -10.84 2.84
C LYS A 70 5.87 -9.39 2.42
N LEU A 71 6.16 -8.45 3.31
CA LEU A 71 6.22 -7.03 3.02
C LEU A 71 7.44 -6.46 3.75
N ASP A 72 8.38 -5.90 3.00
CA ASP A 72 9.49 -5.11 3.54
C ASP A 72 9.46 -3.69 2.97
N ILE A 73 9.70 -2.72 3.85
CA ILE A 73 9.85 -1.31 3.49
C ILE A 73 11.24 -0.90 3.95
N ASN A 74 12.07 -0.44 3.01
CA ASN A 74 13.44 -0.02 3.29
C ASN A 74 13.52 1.51 3.29
N ASP A 75 14.23 2.06 4.27
CA ASP A 75 14.48 3.50 4.42
C ASP A 75 13.21 4.38 4.38
N GLY A 76 12.12 3.90 4.99
CA GLY A 76 10.82 4.60 4.95
C GLY A 76 9.87 4.22 6.09
N ASN A 77 8.89 5.08 6.33
CA ASN A 77 7.85 4.90 7.36
C ASN A 77 6.53 4.42 6.75
N ILE A 78 5.73 3.65 7.51
CA ILE A 78 4.32 3.39 7.19
C ILE A 78 3.48 4.53 7.77
N ASN A 79 2.90 5.35 6.90
CA ASN A 79 2.05 6.46 7.32
C ASN A 79 0.55 6.08 7.27
N LEU A 80 -0.16 6.26 8.38
CA LEU A 80 -1.62 6.13 8.46
C LEU A 80 -2.21 7.52 8.74
N VAL A 81 -2.75 8.17 7.70
CA VAL A 81 -3.14 9.61 7.76
C VAL A 81 -4.52 9.86 8.39
N THR A 82 -5.37 8.84 8.54
CA THR A 82 -6.75 9.03 9.00
C THR A 82 -6.89 8.77 10.49
N SER A 83 -7.70 9.58 11.16
CA SER A 83 -7.80 9.64 12.62
C SER A 83 -8.31 8.36 13.31
N THR A 84 -8.89 7.39 12.60
CA THR A 84 -9.46 6.14 13.17
C THR A 84 -8.82 4.86 12.62
N ARG A 85 -7.53 4.91 12.27
CA ARG A 85 -6.79 3.75 11.78
C ARG A 85 -5.62 3.38 12.69
N GLY A 86 -5.09 2.19 12.45
CA GLY A 86 -3.99 1.62 13.18
C GLY A 86 -3.48 0.36 12.52
N TYR A 87 -2.38 -0.16 13.04
CA TYR A 87 -1.89 -1.49 12.70
C TYR A 87 -2.84 -2.56 13.25
N MET A 88 -3.27 -3.46 12.38
CA MET A 88 -4.19 -4.55 12.72
C MET A 88 -3.53 -5.92 12.55
N ILE A 89 -3.90 -6.85 13.44
CA ILE A 89 -3.64 -8.28 13.29
C ILE A 89 -4.98 -8.99 13.29
N ASN A 90 -5.29 -9.74 12.23
CA ASN A 90 -6.54 -10.51 12.09
C ASN A 90 -7.81 -9.69 12.40
N LYS A 91 -7.92 -8.49 11.82
CA LYS A 91 -9.04 -7.53 12.03
C LYS A 91 -9.11 -6.88 13.42
N ARG A 92 -8.09 -7.02 14.27
CA ARG A 92 -8.00 -6.37 15.59
C ARG A 92 -6.93 -5.29 15.57
N PHE A 93 -7.24 -4.08 16.03
CA PHE A 93 -6.24 -3.05 16.23
C PHE A 93 -5.29 -3.44 17.37
N VAL A 94 -3.99 -3.30 17.13
CA VAL A 94 -2.95 -3.54 18.15
C VAL A 94 -2.08 -2.31 18.40
N LEU A 95 -1.91 -1.43 17.41
CA LEU A 95 -1.35 -0.08 17.59
C LEU A 95 -2.26 0.88 16.83
N TRP A 96 -2.92 1.81 17.51
CA TRP A 96 -3.93 2.65 16.87
C TRP A 96 -4.09 4.00 17.57
N HIS A 97 -4.84 4.90 16.94
CA HIS A 97 -5.32 6.15 17.53
C HIS A 97 -6.82 6.31 17.27
N ASN A 98 -7.54 6.87 18.24
CA ASN A 98 -9.00 7.05 18.22
C ASN A 98 -9.37 8.53 18.02
N GLY A 99 -9.18 9.06 16.81
CA GLY A 99 -9.49 10.46 16.51
C GLY A 99 -8.42 11.45 16.99
N ASN A 100 -7.74 11.13 18.08
CA ASN A 100 -6.81 11.98 18.80
C ASN A 100 -5.36 11.48 18.61
N ALA A 101 -4.58 12.21 17.80
CA ALA A 101 -3.18 11.86 17.48
C ALA A 101 -2.23 11.91 18.68
N SER A 102 -2.67 12.45 19.82
CA SER A 102 -1.81 12.56 21.02
C SER A 102 -1.85 11.34 21.94
N ASN A 103 -2.79 10.40 21.78
CA ASN A 103 -2.83 9.19 22.60
C ASN A 103 -2.20 8.00 21.85
N ILE A 104 -1.50 7.14 22.58
CA ILE A 104 -0.99 5.86 22.05
C ILE A 104 -1.79 4.72 22.69
N TYR A 105 -2.44 3.91 21.86
CA TYR A 105 -3.18 2.74 22.30
C TYR A 105 -2.49 1.47 21.77
N LEU A 106 -2.02 0.62 22.70
CA LEU A 106 -1.39 -0.67 22.43
C LEU A 106 -2.23 -1.79 23.06
N GLY A 107 -2.90 -2.57 22.21
CA GLY A 107 -3.77 -3.68 22.62
C GLY A 107 -5.21 -3.57 22.13
N ASP A 108 -5.85 -4.73 21.98
CA ASP A 108 -7.24 -4.82 21.53
C ASP A 108 -8.19 -4.10 22.50
N ASN A 109 -9.01 -3.20 21.95
CA ASN A 109 -9.93 -2.33 22.69
C ASN A 109 -9.29 -1.37 23.72
N ALA A 110 -7.96 -1.19 23.75
CA ALA A 110 -7.32 -0.23 24.66
C ALA A 110 -7.83 1.20 24.40
N GLY A 111 -8.40 1.86 25.42
CA GLY A 111 -8.87 3.25 25.36
C GLY A 111 -10.04 3.52 24.42
N ASN A 112 -10.86 2.48 24.15
CA ASN A 112 -11.97 2.55 23.20
C ASN A 112 -13.00 3.66 23.50
N ALA A 113 -13.23 4.04 24.76
CA ALA A 113 -14.16 5.13 25.12
C ALA A 113 -13.51 6.51 25.31
N THR A 114 -12.23 6.70 24.99
CA THR A 114 -11.59 8.01 25.16
C THR A 114 -12.08 8.99 24.10
N SER A 115 -12.89 9.98 24.52
CA SER A 115 -13.53 10.95 23.62
C SER A 115 -12.92 12.35 23.65
N THR A 116 -12.28 12.76 24.76
CA THR A 116 -11.66 14.10 24.88
C THR A 116 -10.30 14.13 25.59
N GLY A 117 -9.84 13.04 26.22
CA GLY A 117 -8.50 12.96 26.82
C GLY A 117 -7.38 12.92 25.78
N SER A 118 -6.24 13.58 26.04
CA SER A 118 -5.08 13.67 25.14
C SER A 118 -3.77 13.36 25.88
N PHE A 119 -2.72 12.96 25.16
CA PHE A 119 -1.39 12.63 25.71
C PHE A 119 -1.36 11.47 26.72
N ASN A 120 -2.24 10.48 26.59
CA ASN A 120 -2.26 9.28 27.44
C ASN A 120 -1.64 8.07 26.71
N THR A 121 -1.10 7.12 27.49
CA THR A 121 -0.65 5.81 27.01
C THR A 121 -1.55 4.72 27.57
N PHE A 122 -2.12 3.88 26.71
CA PHE A 122 -2.93 2.72 27.09
C PHE A 122 -2.24 1.44 26.61
N LEU A 123 -1.94 0.52 27.52
CA LEU A 123 -1.22 -0.73 27.24
C LEU A 123 -1.98 -1.92 27.83
N GLY A 124 -2.43 -2.85 26.98
CA GLY A 124 -3.12 -4.07 27.41
C GLY A 124 -4.51 -4.28 26.77
N ASN A 125 -5.02 -5.51 26.81
CA ASN A 125 -6.37 -5.81 26.32
C ASN A 125 -7.40 -5.06 27.18
N LYS A 126 -8.20 -4.18 26.57
CA LYS A 126 -9.20 -3.34 27.26
C LYS A 126 -8.64 -2.34 28.28
N ALA A 127 -7.35 -2.00 28.21
CA ALA A 127 -6.75 -1.00 29.10
C ALA A 127 -7.48 0.34 28.97
N GLY A 128 -7.97 0.90 30.10
CA GLY A 128 -8.62 2.21 30.13
C GLY A 128 -9.89 2.34 29.26
N VAL A 129 -10.61 1.24 28.98
CA VAL A 129 -11.86 1.25 28.18
C VAL A 129 -12.93 2.22 28.69
N ILE A 130 -12.91 2.59 29.98
CA ILE A 130 -13.85 3.55 30.58
C ILE A 130 -13.27 4.96 30.77
N ASN A 131 -12.03 5.21 30.35
CA ASN A 131 -11.45 6.53 30.50
C ASN A 131 -11.97 7.47 29.41
N THR A 132 -12.87 8.37 29.80
CA THR A 132 -13.48 9.38 28.93
C THR A 132 -12.76 10.74 28.97
N THR A 133 -11.99 11.04 30.04
CA THR A 133 -11.28 12.31 30.26
C THR A 133 -9.93 12.11 31.00
N GLY A 134 -8.84 12.71 30.51
CA GLY A 134 -7.52 12.61 31.17
C GLY A 134 -6.38 13.18 30.32
N TYR A 135 -5.35 13.70 30.99
CA TYR A 135 -4.14 14.27 30.36
C TYR A 135 -2.90 13.62 30.99
N GLN A 136 -1.95 13.16 30.16
CA GLN A 136 -0.65 12.61 30.61
C GLN A 136 -0.71 11.41 31.57
N ASN A 137 -1.66 10.48 31.38
CA ASN A 137 -1.74 9.25 32.19
C ASN A 137 -1.19 8.03 31.47
N THR A 138 -0.78 7.02 32.24
CA THR A 138 -0.43 5.69 31.75
C THR A 138 -1.39 4.67 32.34
N PHE A 139 -2.15 3.96 31.50
CA PHE A 139 -3.05 2.88 31.88
C PHE A 139 -2.47 1.55 31.41
N THR A 140 -2.21 0.63 32.33
CA THR A 140 -1.64 -0.68 32.02
C THR A 140 -2.50 -1.78 32.65
N ILE A 141 -2.86 -2.80 31.88
CA ILE A 141 -3.41 -4.07 32.41
C ILE A 141 -2.89 -5.28 31.65
#